data_AF-A0A9P6QQ90-F1
#
_entry.id   AF-A0A9P6QQ90-F1
#
_cell.length_a   1.000
_cell.length_b   1.000
_cell.length_c   1.000
_cell.angle_alpha   90.00
_cell.angle_beta   90.00
_cell.angle_gamma   90.00
#
_symmetry.space_group_name_H-M   'P 1'
#
loop_
_entity.id
_entity.type
_entity.pdbx_description
1 polymer ?
#
loop_
_entity_poly.entity_id
_entity_poly.type
_entity_poly.pdbx_seq_one_letter_code
_entity_poly.pdbx_strand_id
1 'polypeptide(L)'
;MSHQHDDDDFGPNETTGYKVGQKKSLNDYQNLDADDEALRRWKESLGVASTGVSKLDDPHNVVVLQLALEVAGRPDVILDLTKSEEELKKHSFTIKEGVEYRLKVLFKVQHEVVSGLKYRQVVKRHGVKVDSSDEMIGSYAANANFTVEEAPSGMLARGHYEAKSKFIDDDKTVHKEWSWSFDIKKDW
;
A
#
# COMPACT_ATOMS: atom_id res chain seq x y z
N MET A 1 0.62 25.79 -17.22
CA MET A 1 1.95 25.27 -16.86
C MET A 1 1.98 25.07 -15.35
N SER A 2 1.54 23.91 -14.84
CA SER A 2 1.49 23.67 -13.38
C SER A 2 1.25 22.18 -13.07
N HIS A 3 2.18 21.31 -13.45
CA HIS A 3 2.22 19.89 -13.04
C HIS A 3 3.67 19.47 -12.80
N GLN A 4 4.36 20.08 -11.83
CA GLN A 4 5.76 19.71 -11.56
C GLN A 4 6.26 20.00 -10.14
N HIS A 5 5.47 19.83 -9.07
CA HIS A 5 5.97 19.99 -7.69
C HIS A 5 5.43 18.99 -6.66
N ASP A 6 4.79 17.90 -7.06
CA ASP A 6 4.18 16.95 -6.11
C ASP A 6 5.01 15.65 -5.89
N ASP A 7 6.15 15.51 -6.58
CA ASP A 7 7.03 14.33 -6.47
C ASP A 7 8.07 14.44 -5.33
N ASP A 8 8.29 15.63 -4.76
CA ASP A 8 9.37 15.86 -3.79
C ASP A 8 9.01 15.39 -2.36
N ASP A 9 7.71 15.28 -2.03
CA ASP A 9 7.28 15.00 -0.66
C ASP A 9 7.68 13.61 -0.15
N PHE A 10 7.69 12.61 -1.02
CA PHE A 10 8.00 11.23 -0.64
C PHE A 10 9.50 11.00 -0.47
N GLY A 11 10.37 11.85 -1.02
CA GLY A 11 11.81 11.59 -1.04
C GLY A 11 12.20 10.32 -1.84
N PRO A 12 13.47 9.90 -1.76
CA PRO A 12 14.03 8.82 -2.58
C PRO A 12 13.38 7.47 -2.28
N ASN A 13 13.09 6.69 -3.33
CA ASN A 13 12.45 5.36 -3.24
C ASN A 13 13.48 4.19 -3.20
N GLU A 14 14.78 4.49 -3.21
CA GLU A 14 15.84 3.49 -3.37
C GLU A 14 16.43 3.07 -2.02
N THR A 15 16.40 1.78 -1.75
CA THR A 15 17.08 1.18 -0.59
C THR A 15 18.57 1.06 -0.90
N THR A 16 19.42 1.76 -0.14
CA THR A 16 20.86 1.84 -0.41
C THR A 16 21.49 0.44 -0.46
N GLY A 17 22.10 0.08 -1.60
CA GLY A 17 22.80 -1.18 -1.81
C GLY A 17 21.94 -2.35 -2.32
N TYR A 18 20.61 -2.20 -2.39
CA TYR A 18 19.73 -3.22 -3.00
C TYR A 18 19.76 -3.11 -4.53
N LYS A 19 19.87 -4.26 -5.21
CA LYS A 19 19.82 -4.36 -6.68
C LYS A 19 18.65 -5.23 -7.08
N VAL A 20 17.72 -4.65 -7.82
CA VAL A 20 16.57 -5.36 -8.38
C VAL A 20 17.08 -6.48 -9.30
N GLY A 21 16.53 -7.68 -9.13
CA GLY A 21 16.87 -8.85 -9.95
C GLY A 21 16.40 -8.72 -11.40
N GLN A 22 16.79 -9.67 -12.26
CA GLN A 22 16.25 -9.73 -13.62
C GLN A 22 14.76 -10.06 -13.58
N LYS A 23 13.97 -9.25 -14.31
CA LYS A 23 12.56 -9.50 -14.54
C LYS A 23 12.38 -10.78 -15.36
N LYS A 24 11.50 -11.67 -14.88
CA LYS A 24 11.06 -12.87 -15.58
C LYS A 24 9.53 -12.90 -15.55
N SER A 25 8.90 -13.34 -16.63
CA SER A 25 7.44 -13.46 -16.67
C SER A 25 6.97 -14.64 -15.82
N LEU A 26 5.68 -14.66 -15.45
CA LEU A 26 5.07 -15.84 -14.83
C LEU A 26 5.27 -17.10 -15.67
N ASN A 27 5.14 -16.99 -17.00
CA ASN A 27 5.36 -18.11 -17.90
C ASN A 27 6.82 -18.61 -17.87
N ASP A 28 7.80 -17.71 -17.81
CA ASP A 28 9.20 -18.10 -17.66
C ASP A 28 9.43 -18.80 -16.31
N TYR A 29 8.82 -18.31 -15.24
CA TYR A 29 8.90 -18.95 -13.92
C TYR A 29 8.24 -20.33 -13.89
N GLN A 30 7.12 -20.54 -14.59
CA GLN A 30 6.47 -21.84 -14.69
C GLN A 30 7.33 -22.86 -15.46
N ASN A 31 7.99 -22.41 -16.53
CA ASN A 31 8.79 -23.30 -17.39
C ASN A 31 10.22 -23.54 -16.86
N LEU A 32 10.73 -22.69 -15.97
CA LEU A 32 12.04 -22.90 -15.34
C LEU A 32 12.01 -24.21 -14.53
N ASP A 33 12.92 -25.15 -14.82
CA ASP A 33 13.05 -26.41 -14.07
C ASP A 33 11.73 -27.19 -13.95
N ALA A 34 10.94 -27.21 -15.02
CA ALA A 34 9.62 -27.87 -15.05
C ALA A 34 9.66 -29.37 -14.72
N ASP A 35 10.83 -30.00 -14.90
CA ASP A 35 11.09 -31.40 -14.59
C ASP A 35 11.33 -31.66 -13.09
N ASP A 36 11.50 -30.61 -12.27
CA ASP A 36 11.69 -30.71 -10.82
C ASP A 36 10.33 -30.64 -10.08
N GLU A 37 9.89 -31.78 -9.56
CA GLU A 37 8.63 -31.91 -8.84
C GLU A 37 8.60 -31.08 -7.53
N ALA A 38 9.73 -30.94 -6.84
CA ALA A 38 9.81 -30.16 -5.61
C ALA A 38 9.68 -28.67 -5.90
N LEU A 39 10.37 -28.19 -6.95
CA LEU A 39 10.29 -26.80 -7.36
C LEU A 39 8.91 -26.43 -7.92
N ARG A 40 8.26 -27.36 -8.64
CA ARG A 40 6.88 -27.16 -9.12
C ARG A 40 5.89 -27.01 -7.97
N ARG A 41 5.94 -27.90 -6.97
CA ARG A 41 5.10 -27.79 -5.76
C ARG A 41 5.37 -26.50 -4.99
N TRP A 42 6.63 -26.08 -4.90
CA TRP A 42 6.98 -24.82 -4.26
C TRP A 42 6.37 -23.62 -5.01
N LYS A 43 6.47 -23.56 -6.34
CA LYS A 43 5.84 -22.52 -7.17
C LYS A 43 4.31 -22.52 -7.06
N GLU A 44 3.69 -23.70 -7.02
CA GLU A 44 2.25 -23.86 -6.74
C GLU A 44 1.89 -23.26 -5.38
N SER A 45 2.67 -23.54 -4.33
CA SER A 45 2.43 -22.99 -2.98
C SER A 45 2.56 -21.46 -2.92
N LEU A 46 3.35 -20.87 -3.82
CA LEU A 46 3.50 -19.42 -3.96
C LEU A 46 2.40 -18.77 -4.83
N GLY A 47 1.48 -19.56 -5.39
CA GLY A 47 0.43 -19.06 -6.29
C GLY A 47 0.90 -18.77 -7.72
N VAL A 48 2.15 -19.13 -8.07
CA VAL A 48 2.72 -18.94 -9.43
C VAL A 48 2.06 -19.85 -10.46
N ALA A 49 1.56 -21.01 -10.03
CA ALA A 49 0.84 -21.96 -10.91
C ALA A 49 -0.68 -21.84 -10.82
N SER A 50 -1.21 -21.20 -9.77
CA SER A 50 -2.64 -21.16 -9.46
C SER A 50 -3.16 -19.72 -9.46
N THR A 51 -3.09 -19.08 -10.62
CA THR A 51 -4.08 -18.05 -10.94
C THR A 51 -4.71 -18.44 -12.27
N GLY A 52 -5.87 -19.10 -12.20
CA GLY A 52 -6.92 -18.78 -13.14
C GLY A 52 -7.15 -17.29 -12.99
N VAL A 53 -6.42 -16.51 -13.80
CA VAL A 53 -6.50 -15.06 -13.84
C VAL A 53 -7.98 -14.78 -14.05
N SER A 54 -8.66 -14.34 -13.01
CA SER A 54 -9.91 -13.65 -13.21
C SER A 54 -9.50 -12.45 -14.03
N LYS A 55 -9.66 -12.53 -15.36
CA LYS A 55 -9.54 -11.39 -16.26
C LYS A 55 -10.63 -10.42 -15.84
N LEU A 56 -10.33 -9.65 -14.81
CA LEU A 56 -10.97 -8.38 -14.60
C LEU A 56 -10.46 -7.50 -15.74
N ASP A 57 -11.33 -6.72 -16.35
CA ASP A 57 -10.99 -5.74 -17.40
C ASP A 57 -10.06 -4.61 -16.89
N ASP A 58 -9.46 -4.77 -15.72
CA ASP A 58 -8.51 -3.81 -15.16
C ASP A 58 -7.11 -4.05 -15.77
N PRO A 59 -6.51 -3.05 -16.44
CA PRO A 59 -5.19 -3.20 -17.05
C PRO A 59 -4.04 -3.24 -16.01
N HIS A 60 -4.28 -2.89 -14.75
CA HIS A 60 -3.23 -2.81 -13.74
C HIS A 60 -2.84 -4.20 -13.21
N ASN A 61 -1.54 -4.39 -12.99
CA ASN A 61 -0.99 -5.63 -12.41
C ASN A 61 -1.30 -5.74 -10.91
N VAL A 62 -1.40 -4.61 -10.22
CA VAL A 62 -1.84 -4.52 -8.82
C VAL A 62 -3.08 -3.64 -8.75
N VAL A 63 -4.17 -4.21 -8.25
CA VAL A 63 -5.42 -3.49 -7.99
C VAL A 63 -5.59 -3.36 -6.49
N VAL A 64 -5.38 -2.14 -5.99
CA VAL A 64 -5.55 -1.84 -4.56
C VAL A 64 -7.02 -1.56 -4.29
N LEU A 65 -7.62 -2.37 -3.41
CA LEU A 65 -9.06 -2.34 -3.15
C LEU A 65 -9.40 -1.49 -1.94
N GLN A 66 -8.63 -1.61 -0.86
CA GLN A 66 -8.99 -1.01 0.41
C GLN A 66 -7.77 -0.75 1.28
N LEU A 67 -7.80 0.38 1.98
CA LEU A 67 -6.99 0.64 3.17
C LEU A 67 -7.93 0.61 4.39
N ALA A 68 -7.55 -0.10 5.44
CA ALA A 68 -8.29 -0.14 6.70
C ALA A 68 -7.40 0.25 7.87
N LEU A 69 -7.96 1.02 8.79
CA LEU A 69 -7.38 1.30 10.09
C LEU A 69 -8.06 0.37 11.11
N GLU A 70 -7.34 -0.65 11.52
CA GLU A 70 -7.76 -1.56 12.59
C GLU A 70 -7.40 -0.96 13.95
N VAL A 71 -8.35 -1.00 14.87
CA VAL A 71 -8.18 -0.55 16.24
C VAL A 71 -8.85 -1.55 17.16
N ALA A 72 -8.15 -1.97 18.22
CA ALA A 72 -8.67 -2.96 19.15
C ALA A 72 -10.01 -2.52 19.76
N GLY A 73 -10.98 -3.45 19.78
CA GLY A 73 -12.28 -3.22 20.43
C GLY A 73 -13.31 -2.43 19.60
N ARG A 74 -13.05 -2.14 18.32
CA ARG A 74 -14.02 -1.53 17.40
C ARG A 74 -13.93 -2.09 15.98
N PRO A 75 -14.94 -1.90 15.13
CA PRO A 75 -14.83 -2.20 13.71
C PRO A 75 -13.76 -1.33 13.05
N ASP A 76 -13.06 -1.92 12.08
CA ASP A 76 -12.06 -1.26 11.25
C ASP A 76 -12.67 -0.05 10.54
N VAL A 77 -11.93 1.05 10.46
CA VAL A 77 -12.30 2.20 9.63
C VAL A 77 -11.79 1.95 8.23
N ILE A 78 -12.71 1.92 7.26
CA ILE A 78 -12.44 1.45 5.91
C ILE A 78 -12.42 2.61 4.93
N LEU A 79 -11.32 2.72 4.17
CA LEU A 79 -11.20 3.56 2.99
C LEU A 79 -11.23 2.67 1.75
N ASP A 80 -12.34 2.75 1.01
CA ASP A 80 -12.53 2.03 -0.25
C ASP A 80 -11.79 2.73 -1.38
N LEU A 81 -10.67 2.13 -1.81
CA LEU A 81 -9.75 2.71 -2.80
C LEU A 81 -10.19 2.47 -4.25
N THR A 82 -11.32 1.77 -4.45
CA THR A 82 -11.95 1.63 -5.77
C THR A 82 -12.73 2.87 -6.19
N LYS A 83 -13.00 3.79 -5.25
CA LYS A 83 -13.66 5.07 -5.49
C LYS A 83 -12.75 6.07 -6.21
N SER A 84 -13.39 7.13 -6.73
CA SER A 84 -12.69 8.26 -7.35
C SER A 84 -11.83 9.04 -6.33
N GLU A 85 -10.77 9.70 -6.80
CA GLU A 85 -9.92 10.52 -5.92
C GLU A 85 -10.70 11.65 -5.24
N GLU A 86 -11.67 12.23 -5.93
CA GLU A 86 -12.53 13.29 -5.40
C GLU A 86 -13.38 12.79 -4.23
N GLU A 87 -13.80 11.53 -4.24
CA GLU A 87 -14.51 10.91 -3.13
C GLU A 87 -13.58 10.60 -1.97
N LEU A 88 -12.37 10.08 -2.26
CA LEU A 88 -11.36 9.79 -1.25
C LEU A 88 -10.94 11.05 -0.48
N LYS A 89 -10.76 12.18 -1.19
CA LYS A 89 -10.42 13.48 -0.58
C LYS A 89 -11.54 14.04 0.31
N LYS A 90 -12.80 13.68 0.04
CA LYS A 90 -13.95 14.12 0.85
C LYS A 90 -14.12 13.31 2.13
N HIS A 91 -13.51 12.14 2.22
CA HIS A 91 -13.55 11.32 3.43
C HIS A 91 -12.44 11.77 4.39
N SER A 92 -12.85 12.37 5.51
CA SER A 92 -12.03 12.51 6.71
C SER A 92 -12.55 11.53 7.76
N PHE A 93 -11.66 10.76 8.39
CA PHE A 93 -12.02 9.91 9.51
C PHE A 93 -11.37 10.36 10.82
N THR A 94 -12.06 10.12 11.93
CA THR A 94 -11.57 10.50 13.26
C THR A 94 -10.75 9.35 13.87
N ILE A 95 -9.54 9.67 14.29
CA ILE A 95 -8.65 8.80 15.06
C ILE A 95 -8.60 9.33 16.49
N LYS A 96 -8.91 8.46 17.47
CA LYS A 96 -8.73 8.81 18.88
C LYS A 96 -7.24 8.90 19.19
N GLU A 97 -6.84 9.98 19.85
CA GLU A 97 -5.46 10.16 20.27
C GLU A 97 -4.97 9.05 21.22
N GLY A 98 -3.69 8.69 21.15
CA GLY A 98 -3.07 7.68 22.02
C GLY A 98 -3.60 6.26 21.79
N VAL A 99 -4.35 6.02 20.71
CA VAL A 99 -4.83 4.69 20.38
C VAL A 99 -3.80 3.93 19.58
N GLU A 100 -3.61 2.65 19.90
CA GLU A 100 -2.89 1.73 19.04
C GLU A 100 -3.76 1.38 17.83
N TYR A 101 -3.19 1.51 16.64
CA TYR A 101 -3.82 1.14 15.39
C TYR A 101 -2.87 0.34 14.51
N ARG A 102 -3.46 -0.39 13.55
CA ARG A 102 -2.73 -1.08 12.51
C ARG A 102 -3.36 -0.81 11.17
N LEU A 103 -2.56 -0.39 10.21
CA LEU A 103 -3.01 -0.30 8.83
C LEU A 103 -3.07 -1.68 8.20
N LYS A 104 -4.15 -1.94 7.48
CA LYS A 104 -4.36 -3.14 6.67
C LYS A 104 -4.64 -2.73 5.24
N VAL A 105 -3.99 -3.39 4.31
CA VAL A 105 -4.23 -3.19 2.88
C VAL A 105 -4.81 -4.47 2.30
N LEU A 106 -5.91 -4.32 1.55
CA LEU A 106 -6.43 -5.36 0.68
C LEU A 106 -6.14 -4.98 -0.76
N PHE A 107 -5.46 -5.86 -1.48
CA PHE A 107 -5.14 -5.66 -2.87
C PHE A 107 -5.13 -6.99 -3.61
N LYS A 108 -5.14 -6.91 -4.94
CA LYS A 108 -5.06 -8.08 -5.81
C LYS A 108 -3.88 -7.90 -6.74
N VAL A 109 -3.14 -8.98 -6.93
CA VAL A 109 -2.12 -9.09 -7.97
C VAL A 109 -2.70 -9.93 -9.10
N GLN A 110 -2.60 -9.45 -10.33
CA GLN A 110 -3.07 -10.11 -11.54
C GLN A 110 -2.00 -10.01 -12.62
N HIS A 111 -2.13 -10.81 -13.68
CA HIS A 111 -1.25 -10.86 -14.86
C HIS A 111 0.18 -11.33 -14.64
N GLU A 112 0.98 -10.68 -13.77
CA GLU A 112 2.42 -10.95 -13.60
C GLU A 112 2.86 -10.86 -12.14
N VAL A 113 4.05 -11.41 -11.85
CA VAL A 113 4.71 -11.26 -10.54
C VAL A 113 5.04 -9.80 -10.26
N VAL A 114 4.78 -9.34 -9.04
CA VAL A 114 5.18 -8.02 -8.55
C VAL A 114 6.39 -8.19 -7.65
N SER A 115 7.46 -7.43 -7.89
CA SER A 115 8.64 -7.45 -7.01
C SER A 115 8.67 -6.23 -6.12
N GLY A 116 8.81 -6.44 -4.81
CA GLY A 116 9.08 -5.36 -3.86
C GLY A 116 7.99 -4.31 -3.83
N LEU A 117 6.71 -4.71 -3.76
CA LEU A 117 5.62 -3.77 -3.57
C LEU A 117 5.82 -3.05 -2.24
N LYS A 118 5.77 -1.71 -2.27
CA LYS A 118 5.91 -0.83 -1.12
C LYS A 118 4.71 0.08 -1.02
N TYR A 119 4.24 0.29 0.20
CA TYR A 119 3.35 1.39 0.55
C TYR A 119 4.19 2.55 1.04
N ARG A 120 3.92 3.75 0.52
CA ARG A 120 4.58 4.99 0.96
C ARG A 120 3.53 5.98 1.40
N GLN A 121 3.77 6.65 2.51
CA GLN A 121 2.88 7.64 3.08
C GLN A 121 3.66 8.88 3.52
N VAL A 122 3.05 10.03 3.28
CA VAL A 122 3.49 11.32 3.82
C VAL A 122 2.29 11.96 4.50
N VAL A 123 2.47 12.38 5.75
CA VAL A 123 1.45 13.10 6.50
C VAL A 123 1.87 14.55 6.67
N LYS A 124 0.94 15.45 6.40
CA LYS A 124 1.07 16.89 6.54
C LYS A 124 0.05 17.43 7.54
N ARG A 125 0.45 18.48 8.24
CA ARG A 125 -0.42 19.28 9.10
C ARG A 125 -0.21 20.75 8.77
N HIS A 126 -1.29 21.45 8.40
CA HIS A 126 -1.21 22.83 7.91
C HIS A 126 -0.19 23.02 6.77
N GLY A 127 -0.13 22.06 5.84
CA GLY A 127 0.80 22.05 4.71
C GLY A 127 2.25 21.68 5.06
N VAL A 128 2.60 21.51 6.34
CA VAL A 128 3.94 21.11 6.78
C VAL A 128 4.02 19.60 6.94
N LYS A 129 5.02 18.96 6.34
CA LYS A 129 5.29 17.53 6.52
C LYS A 129 5.64 17.24 7.99
N VAL A 130 4.87 16.36 8.63
CA VAL A 130 5.04 15.96 10.03
C VAL A 130 5.47 14.51 10.17
N ASP A 131 5.19 13.67 9.17
CA ASP A 131 5.56 12.26 9.18
C ASP A 131 5.77 11.72 7.75
N SER A 132 6.56 10.65 7.65
CA SER A 132 6.87 9.92 6.42
C SER A 132 7.16 8.47 6.75
N SER A 133 6.46 7.54 6.11
CA SER A 133 6.65 6.11 6.32
C SER A 133 6.67 5.35 5.00
N ASP A 134 7.52 4.32 4.94
CA ASP A 134 7.66 3.40 3.82
C ASP A 134 7.57 1.97 4.36
N GLU A 135 6.54 1.23 3.95
CA GLU A 135 6.25 -0.13 4.41
C GLU A 135 6.42 -1.13 3.26
N MET A 136 7.29 -2.14 3.45
CA MET A 136 7.51 -3.20 2.48
C MET A 136 6.42 -4.26 2.60
N ILE A 137 5.67 -4.47 1.52
CA ILE A 137 4.61 -5.49 1.44
C ILE A 137 5.15 -6.80 0.88
N GLY A 138 6.15 -6.72 -0.01
CA GLY A 138 6.73 -7.87 -0.68
C GLY A 138 6.05 -8.18 -2.02
N SER A 139 6.03 -9.46 -2.41
CA SER A 139 5.83 -9.84 -3.82
C SER A 139 4.55 -10.63 -4.11
N TYR A 140 3.79 -11.10 -3.10
CA TYR A 140 2.73 -12.10 -3.31
C TYR A 140 1.53 -12.07 -2.35
N ALA A 141 1.49 -11.18 -1.36
CA ALA A 141 0.38 -11.19 -0.40
C ALA A 141 -0.90 -10.63 -1.04
N ALA A 142 -2.07 -11.23 -0.82
CA ALA A 142 -3.36 -10.61 -1.18
C ALA A 142 -3.84 -9.60 -0.11
N ASN A 143 -3.20 -9.64 1.07
CA ASN A 143 -3.50 -8.84 2.23
C ASN A 143 -2.20 -8.53 2.99
N ALA A 144 -2.00 -7.26 3.33
CA ALA A 144 -0.86 -6.81 4.12
C ALA A 144 -1.34 -6.19 5.42
N ASN A 145 -0.72 -6.58 6.53
CA ASN A 145 -0.91 -5.95 7.83
C ASN A 145 0.40 -5.26 8.19
N PHE A 146 0.35 -3.96 8.47
CA PHE A 146 1.55 -3.21 8.85
C PHE A 146 1.84 -3.34 10.34
N THR A 147 2.94 -2.74 10.78
CA THR A 147 3.27 -2.66 12.20
C THR A 147 2.20 -1.88 12.97
N VAL A 148 2.04 -2.23 14.24
CA VAL A 148 1.16 -1.47 15.14
C VAL A 148 1.84 -0.14 15.45
N GLU A 149 1.08 0.94 15.36
CA GLU A 149 1.51 2.31 15.64
C GLU A 149 0.58 2.94 16.68
N GLU A 150 1.08 3.93 17.43
CA GLU A 150 0.27 4.71 18.37
C GLU A 150 -0.04 6.09 17.78
N ALA A 151 -1.31 6.47 17.75
CA ALA A 151 -1.73 7.79 17.30
C ALA A 151 -1.18 8.87 18.26
N PRO A 152 -0.62 9.99 17.76
CA PRO A 152 -0.03 10.99 18.62
C PRO A 152 -1.08 11.63 19.53
N SER A 153 -0.66 12.03 20.73
CA SER A 153 -1.57 12.49 21.79
C SER A 153 -1.24 13.85 22.37
N GLY A 154 -2.23 14.45 23.01
CA GLY A 154 -2.12 15.75 23.66
C GLY A 154 -2.69 16.89 22.82
N MET A 155 -2.90 18.04 23.49
CA MET A 155 -3.59 19.19 22.89
C MET A 155 -2.91 19.69 21.60
N LEU A 156 -1.59 19.58 21.51
CA LEU A 156 -0.84 19.97 20.32
C LEU A 156 -0.95 18.97 19.17
N ALA A 157 -1.18 17.69 19.43
CA ALA A 157 -1.31 16.66 18.40
C ALA A 157 -2.73 16.56 17.82
N ARG A 158 -3.74 17.03 18.54
CA ARG A 158 -5.12 17.04 18.04
C ARG A 158 -5.28 18.01 16.86
N GLY A 159 -6.12 17.65 15.90
CA GLY A 159 -6.42 18.49 14.74
C GLY A 159 -6.49 17.70 13.44
N HIS A 160 -6.54 18.44 12.33
CA HIS A 160 -6.68 17.91 10.99
C HIS A 160 -5.33 17.59 10.35
N TYR A 161 -5.25 16.44 9.69
CA TYR A 161 -4.08 15.95 8.98
C TYR A 161 -4.46 15.55 7.56
N GLU A 162 -3.55 15.84 6.64
CA GLU A 162 -3.64 15.44 5.24
C GLU A 162 -2.59 14.38 4.97
N ALA A 163 -3.00 13.26 4.39
CA ALA A 163 -2.10 12.18 4.01
C ALA A 163 -2.07 12.04 2.49
N LYS A 164 -0.87 11.86 1.95
CA LYS A 164 -0.65 11.44 0.57
C LYS A 164 -0.03 10.05 0.59
N SER A 165 -0.64 9.11 -0.11
CA SER A 165 -0.24 7.70 -0.07
C SER A 165 -0.06 7.17 -1.49
N LYS A 166 0.88 6.25 -1.67
CA LYS A 166 1.06 5.52 -2.93
C LYS A 166 1.56 4.10 -2.75
N PHE A 167 1.22 3.24 -3.71
CA PHE A 167 1.83 1.94 -3.91
C PHE A 167 2.78 1.99 -5.09
N ILE A 168 4.02 1.56 -4.86
CA ILE A 168 5.08 1.53 -5.86
C ILE A 168 5.88 0.24 -5.73
N ASP A 169 6.37 -0.30 -6.83
CA ASP A 169 7.20 -1.51 -6.84
C ASP A 169 8.67 -1.21 -7.17
N ASP A 170 9.51 -2.25 -7.18
CA ASP A 170 10.92 -2.16 -7.53
C ASP A 170 11.16 -1.74 -9.00
N ASP A 171 10.19 -1.96 -9.88
CA ASP A 171 10.20 -1.51 -11.28
C ASP A 171 9.86 -0.02 -11.41
N LYS A 172 9.64 0.68 -10.28
CA LYS A 172 9.21 2.09 -10.19
C LYS A 172 7.81 2.34 -10.76
N THR A 173 7.00 1.29 -10.90
CA THR A 173 5.61 1.39 -11.35
C THR A 173 4.75 1.86 -10.19
N VAL A 174 4.06 2.99 -10.36
CA VAL A 174 3.05 3.46 -9.41
C VAL A 174 1.73 2.76 -9.73
N HIS A 175 1.23 1.95 -8.80
CA HIS A 175 -0.01 1.19 -8.97
C HIS A 175 -1.25 1.95 -8.51
N LYS A 176 -1.10 2.81 -7.50
CA LYS A 176 -2.14 3.72 -7.01
C LYS A 176 -1.48 4.85 -6.25
N GLU A 177 -1.96 6.07 -6.44
CA GLU A 177 -1.62 7.24 -5.63
C GLU A 177 -2.94 7.94 -5.27
N TRP A 178 -3.08 8.40 -4.03
CA TRP A 178 -4.26 9.15 -3.60
C TRP A 178 -3.94 10.06 -2.42
N SER A 179 -4.84 11.02 -2.19
CA SER A 179 -4.83 11.86 -1.00
C SER A 179 -6.08 11.60 -0.17
N TRP A 180 -5.93 11.66 1.14
CA TRP A 180 -7.00 11.48 2.11
C TRP A 180 -6.69 12.31 3.35
N SER A 181 -7.64 12.37 4.28
CA SER A 181 -7.47 13.17 5.49
C SER A 181 -8.02 12.45 6.72
N PHE A 182 -7.54 12.87 7.88
CA PHE A 182 -8.03 12.36 9.14
C PHE A 182 -7.90 13.42 10.25
N ASP A 183 -8.72 13.28 11.27
CA ASP A 183 -8.72 14.16 12.43
C ASP A 183 -8.30 13.39 13.68
N ILE A 184 -7.30 13.89 14.40
CA ILE A 184 -6.94 13.37 15.72
C ILE A 184 -7.75 14.11 16.78
N LYS A 185 -8.55 13.36 17.55
CA LYS A 185 -9.45 13.89 18.58
C LYS A 185 -9.30 13.15 19.90
N LYS A 186 -9.80 13.75 20.98
CA LYS A 186 -9.80 13.14 22.32
C LYS A 186 -10.70 11.89 22.39
N ASP A 187 -11.77 11.92 21.62
CA ASP A 187 -12.78 10.88 21.54
C ASP A 187 -13.10 10.60 20.06
N TRP A 188 -13.74 9.47 19.80
CA TRP A 188 -14.08 8.99 18.46
C TRP A 188 -15.16 9.83 17.76
#